data_AF-Q08NK4-F1
#
_entry.id   AF-Q08NK4-F1
#
_cell.length_a   1.000
_cell.length_b   1.000
_cell.length_c   1.000
_cell.angle_alpha   90.00
_cell.angle_beta   90.00
_cell.angle_gamma   90.00
#
_symmetry.space_group_name_H-M   'P 1'
#
loop_
_entity.id
_entity.type
_entity.pdbx_description
1 polymer ?
#
loop_
_entity_poly.entity_id
_entity_poly.type
_entity_poly.pdbx_seq_one_letter_code
_entity_poly.pdbx_strand_id
1 'polypeptide(L)'
;MTTTSATRSQNTSATRATTTSTRAASNPNAILSKYQPTGASAATARQDGLPAGVASSHKMARTDLSKLKPYADAFAAAGKKHDLPPALLAAIASRESRGGSALDSRGYGDHGNGFGLMQVDKRYHNPKGGPTSAAHIDQAAGILKSYHNQVKAKHPDWPPEQQLRGAVAAYNSGVGNVQTLKGMDKGTTGDDYSTDVWARAQELAPHFGGKAGSTAGTGGSTGPAKPSGGNSLVLKEGSKGTEVKTLQGRLEKLGFELGQQDGVFGPKTEAAVKRFQSKHNLEADGIVGPKTHQAIEKALSARTEQAKRQSDAFESGSKWKDAPALADVKSGKEHLQQGMEGGSVKHLQKLLGVETDGKFGPNTRKAVAEFQREHRLDVGDAAGSVGPKTLAAMEKAARSQGTGDIDAGRGWGGSEGVADAAKAIARDMGIPVTSQKRNLADTQRVGSTTGSDHYTGNKNAFATDFGVSGQRGDQLARAIAKKYGIPASNIGTYNRHTVNVDGQKYSLQLLWKVKGHFDHVHLGIQRAS
;
A
#
# COMPACT_ATOMS: atom_id res chain seq x y z
N MET A 1 3.28 -79.01 -4.24
CA MET A 1 3.98 -77.73 -4.02
C MET A 1 4.38 -77.19 -5.38
N THR A 2 4.00 -75.93 -5.69
CA THR A 2 4.75 -74.89 -6.46
C THR A 2 5.44 -75.28 -7.78
N THR A 3 5.45 -74.55 -8.90
CA THR A 3 5.06 -73.19 -9.31
C THR A 3 5.37 -73.05 -10.81
N THR A 4 4.53 -72.30 -11.51
CA THR A 4 4.72 -71.34 -12.63
C THR A 4 6.04 -71.27 -13.43
N SER A 5 5.90 -71.15 -14.77
CA SER A 5 6.62 -70.28 -15.76
C SER A 5 6.71 -71.02 -17.10
N ALA A 6 6.65 -70.48 -18.32
CA ALA A 6 6.56 -69.14 -18.89
C ALA A 6 6.13 -69.35 -20.36
N THR A 7 5.54 -68.34 -21.03
CA THR A 7 5.48 -68.36 -22.50
C THR A 7 5.74 -67.01 -23.14
N ARG A 8 6.59 -67.09 -24.14
CA ARG A 8 7.27 -66.07 -24.92
C ARG A 8 6.39 -65.58 -26.07
N SER A 9 6.54 -64.29 -26.34
CA SER A 9 5.97 -63.48 -27.43
C SER A 9 6.08 -64.08 -28.83
N GLN A 10 5.09 -63.79 -29.69
CA GLN A 10 5.30 -63.36 -31.09
C GLN A 10 4.08 -62.59 -31.68
N ASN A 11 4.39 -61.50 -32.40
CA ASN A 11 3.75 -60.91 -33.60
C ASN A 11 2.32 -60.31 -33.49
N THR A 12 2.06 -59.06 -33.89
CA THR A 12 2.10 -58.54 -35.28
C THR A 12 1.90 -57.02 -35.35
N SER A 13 2.31 -56.42 -36.48
CA SER A 13 2.26 -55.02 -36.89
C SER A 13 0.86 -54.39 -37.00
N ALA A 14 0.70 -53.12 -36.60
CA ALA A 14 -0.35 -52.24 -37.15
C ALA A 14 0.00 -50.74 -37.03
N THR A 15 -0.05 -50.08 -38.19
CA THR A 15 -0.17 -48.67 -38.55
C THR A 15 -0.52 -47.68 -37.43
N ARG A 16 0.40 -46.77 -37.10
CA ARG A 16 0.19 -45.70 -36.11
C ARG A 16 -0.45 -44.48 -36.77
N ALA A 17 -1.77 -44.38 -36.68
CA ALA A 17 -2.51 -43.17 -36.98
C ALA A 17 -2.18 -42.09 -35.94
N THR A 18 -1.66 -40.95 -36.40
CA THR A 18 -1.41 -39.77 -35.59
C THR A 18 -2.74 -39.04 -35.34
N THR A 19 -3.46 -39.43 -34.28
CA THR A 19 -4.60 -38.66 -33.79
C THR A 19 -4.09 -37.49 -32.93
N THR A 20 -3.99 -36.32 -33.55
CA THR A 20 -3.85 -35.05 -32.82
C THR A 20 -5.18 -34.76 -32.12
N SER A 21 -5.34 -35.27 -30.90
CA SER A 21 -6.47 -34.94 -30.03
C SER A 21 -6.35 -33.49 -29.59
N THR A 22 -7.12 -32.61 -30.25
CA THR A 22 -7.40 -31.26 -29.76
C THR A 22 -8.14 -31.35 -28.43
N ARG A 23 -7.41 -31.27 -27.32
CA ARG A 23 -7.97 -31.19 -25.97
C ARG A 23 -8.89 -29.97 -25.91
N ALA A 24 -10.20 -30.19 -25.80
CA ALA A 24 -11.16 -29.14 -25.51
C ALA A 24 -10.66 -28.32 -24.32
N ALA A 25 -10.60 -27.00 -24.46
CA ALA A 25 -10.16 -26.12 -23.39
C ALA A 25 -11.09 -26.32 -22.18
N SER A 26 -10.54 -26.81 -21.07
CA SER A 26 -11.26 -26.99 -19.82
C SER A 26 -11.87 -25.66 -19.38
N ASN A 27 -13.17 -25.64 -19.07
CA ASN A 27 -13.86 -24.47 -18.54
C ASN A 27 -13.11 -23.96 -17.28
N PRO A 28 -12.48 -22.77 -17.31
CA PRO A 28 -11.67 -22.27 -16.20
C PRO A 28 -12.48 -21.95 -14.95
N ASN A 29 -13.82 -21.91 -15.05
CA ASN A 29 -14.74 -21.69 -13.93
C ASN A 29 -15.42 -22.97 -13.42
N ALA A 30 -15.06 -24.15 -13.92
CA ALA A 30 -15.77 -25.40 -13.62
C ALA A 30 -15.88 -25.72 -12.11
N ILE A 31 -14.90 -25.30 -11.29
CA ILE A 31 -14.91 -25.51 -9.85
C ILE A 31 -16.05 -24.76 -9.14
N LEU A 32 -16.55 -23.64 -9.71
CA LEU A 32 -17.57 -22.81 -9.09
C LEU A 32 -18.91 -23.54 -8.94
N SER A 33 -19.20 -24.54 -9.79
CA SER A 33 -20.43 -25.33 -9.69
C SER A 33 -20.37 -26.42 -8.61
N LYS A 34 -19.23 -26.63 -7.97
CA LYS A 34 -19.03 -27.70 -6.96
C LYS A 34 -19.46 -27.30 -5.56
N TYR A 35 -19.71 -26.01 -5.33
CA TYR A 35 -20.17 -25.50 -4.04
C TYR A 35 -21.44 -24.67 -4.19
N GLN A 36 -22.41 -24.90 -3.30
CA GLN A 36 -23.65 -24.13 -3.22
C GLN A 36 -23.56 -23.13 -2.06
N PRO A 37 -23.36 -21.82 -2.35
CA PRO A 37 -23.21 -20.81 -1.30
C PRO A 37 -24.55 -20.44 -0.66
N THR A 38 -24.49 -19.93 0.56
CA THR A 38 -25.65 -19.25 1.21
C THR A 38 -25.84 -17.82 0.71
N GLY A 39 -24.83 -17.24 0.03
CA GLY A 39 -24.83 -15.86 -0.47
C GLY A 39 -24.58 -14.83 0.62
N ALA A 40 -24.97 -13.59 0.34
CA ALA A 40 -24.82 -12.42 1.20
C ALA A 40 -25.68 -12.51 2.47
N SER A 41 -25.11 -12.11 3.60
CA SER A 41 -25.84 -11.86 4.84
C SER A 41 -26.72 -10.62 4.72
N ALA A 42 -27.58 -10.41 5.72
CA ALA A 42 -28.39 -9.19 5.80
C ALA A 42 -27.50 -7.92 5.90
N ALA A 43 -26.33 -8.02 6.55
CA ALA A 43 -25.43 -6.89 6.74
C ALA A 43 -24.78 -6.42 5.43
N THR A 44 -24.52 -7.34 4.51
CA THR A 44 -24.03 -7.04 3.17
C THR A 44 -25.17 -6.60 2.25
N ALA A 45 -26.28 -7.34 2.22
CA ALA A 45 -27.38 -7.08 1.31
C ALA A 45 -28.08 -5.73 1.54
N ARG A 46 -28.12 -5.24 2.79
CA ARG A 46 -28.70 -3.92 3.13
C ARG A 46 -28.00 -2.75 2.43
N GLN A 47 -26.75 -2.89 2.00
CA GLN A 47 -26.01 -1.83 1.30
C GLN A 47 -26.69 -1.44 -0.01
N ASP A 48 -27.41 -2.38 -0.63
CA ASP A 48 -28.15 -2.19 -1.88
C ASP A 48 -29.68 -2.28 -1.64
N GLY A 49 -30.14 -2.23 -0.38
CA GLY A 49 -31.55 -2.34 -0.01
C GLY A 49 -32.17 -3.71 -0.33
N LEU A 50 -31.40 -4.79 -0.25
CA LEU A 50 -31.80 -6.15 -0.63
C LEU A 50 -31.95 -7.09 0.58
N PRO A 51 -32.76 -8.16 0.48
CA PRO A 51 -32.80 -9.22 1.49
C PRO A 51 -31.51 -10.07 1.49
N ALA A 52 -31.24 -10.82 2.55
CA ALA A 52 -30.12 -11.76 2.58
C ALA A 52 -30.30 -12.88 1.53
N GLY A 53 -29.19 -13.43 1.04
CA GLY A 53 -29.14 -14.67 0.26
C GLY A 53 -28.46 -14.57 -1.10
N VAL A 54 -28.46 -15.71 -1.79
CA VAL A 54 -27.84 -15.89 -3.12
C VAL A 54 -28.41 -14.93 -4.16
N ALA A 55 -29.73 -14.75 -4.20
CA ALA A 55 -30.40 -13.88 -5.16
C ALA A 55 -29.89 -12.43 -5.10
N SER A 56 -29.61 -11.93 -3.89
CA SER A 56 -29.06 -10.59 -3.68
C SER A 56 -27.59 -10.50 -4.08
N SER A 57 -26.82 -11.55 -3.82
CA SER A 57 -25.42 -11.67 -4.29
C SER A 57 -25.37 -11.58 -5.82
N HIS A 58 -26.24 -12.34 -6.50
CA HIS A 58 -26.36 -12.29 -7.96
C HIS A 58 -26.80 -10.92 -8.46
N LYS A 59 -27.77 -10.27 -7.79
CA LYS A 59 -28.21 -8.92 -8.16
C LYS A 59 -27.08 -7.90 -8.02
N MET A 60 -26.32 -7.92 -6.94
CA MET A 60 -25.15 -7.06 -6.75
C MET A 60 -24.09 -7.31 -7.84
N ALA A 61 -23.82 -8.58 -8.18
CA ALA A 61 -22.90 -8.92 -9.27
C ALA A 61 -23.37 -8.37 -10.63
N ARG A 62 -24.66 -8.48 -10.96
CA ARG A 62 -25.24 -7.89 -12.18
C ARG A 62 -25.11 -6.36 -12.21
N THR A 63 -25.33 -5.69 -11.09
CA THR A 63 -25.14 -4.23 -10.96
C THR A 63 -23.70 -3.80 -11.26
N ASP A 64 -22.73 -4.63 -10.90
CA ASP A 64 -21.31 -4.34 -11.08
C ASP A 64 -20.75 -4.81 -12.43
N LEU A 65 -21.48 -5.69 -13.14
CA LEU A 65 -21.02 -6.37 -14.36
C LEU A 65 -20.50 -5.42 -15.44
N SER A 66 -21.20 -4.32 -15.73
CA SER A 66 -20.77 -3.36 -16.76
C SER A 66 -19.42 -2.71 -16.44
N LYS A 67 -19.11 -2.55 -15.16
CA LYS A 67 -17.86 -1.96 -14.66
C LYS A 67 -16.72 -2.97 -14.63
N LEU A 68 -17.04 -4.25 -14.50
CA LEU A 68 -16.07 -5.35 -14.49
C LEU A 68 -15.68 -5.82 -15.90
N LYS A 69 -16.60 -5.75 -16.86
CA LYS A 69 -16.38 -6.19 -18.27
C LYS A 69 -15.10 -5.61 -18.92
N PRO A 70 -14.74 -4.33 -18.74
CA PRO A 70 -13.50 -3.78 -19.29
C PRO A 70 -12.22 -4.50 -18.82
N TYR A 71 -12.27 -5.22 -17.71
CA TYR A 71 -11.13 -5.94 -17.14
C TYR A 71 -11.15 -7.44 -17.41
N ALA A 72 -12.06 -7.94 -18.27
CA ALA A 72 -12.24 -9.38 -18.51
C ALA A 72 -10.96 -10.09 -18.95
N ASP A 73 -10.18 -9.48 -19.86
CA ASP A 73 -8.92 -10.06 -20.33
C ASP A 73 -7.85 -10.09 -19.22
N ALA A 74 -7.82 -9.08 -18.35
CA ALA A 74 -6.92 -9.05 -17.21
C ALA A 74 -7.27 -10.14 -16.18
N PHE A 75 -8.56 -10.34 -15.89
CA PHE A 75 -9.01 -11.44 -15.04
C PHE A 75 -8.72 -12.81 -15.66
N ALA A 76 -8.92 -12.96 -16.98
CA ALA A 76 -8.61 -14.20 -17.68
C ALA A 76 -7.10 -14.51 -17.66
N ALA A 77 -6.26 -13.50 -17.90
CA ALA A 77 -4.80 -13.64 -17.87
C ALA A 77 -4.30 -13.99 -16.45
N ALA A 78 -4.76 -13.27 -15.44
CA ALA A 78 -4.41 -13.54 -14.04
C ALA A 78 -4.91 -14.93 -13.59
N GLY A 79 -6.16 -15.28 -13.92
CA GLY A 79 -6.74 -16.58 -13.61
C GLY A 79 -5.95 -17.73 -14.25
N LYS A 80 -5.58 -17.60 -15.53
CA LYS A 80 -4.72 -18.57 -16.21
C LYS A 80 -3.34 -18.70 -15.55
N LYS A 81 -2.71 -17.57 -15.19
CA LYS A 81 -1.36 -17.54 -14.62
C LYS A 81 -1.31 -18.16 -13.21
N HIS A 82 -2.33 -17.89 -12.39
CA HIS A 82 -2.35 -18.32 -10.99
C HIS A 82 -3.18 -19.59 -10.76
N ASP A 83 -3.74 -20.18 -11.82
CA ASP A 83 -4.62 -21.35 -11.74
C ASP A 83 -5.79 -21.08 -10.78
N LEU A 84 -6.58 -20.06 -11.15
CA LEU A 84 -7.74 -19.54 -10.42
C LEU A 84 -8.88 -19.22 -11.40
N PRO A 85 -10.16 -19.38 -11.02
CA PRO A 85 -11.29 -19.02 -11.87
C PRO A 85 -11.33 -17.51 -12.14
N PRO A 86 -11.33 -17.06 -13.42
CA PRO A 86 -11.43 -15.63 -13.75
C PRO A 86 -12.69 -14.96 -13.17
N ALA A 87 -13.81 -15.68 -13.14
CA ALA A 87 -15.05 -15.17 -12.57
C ALA A 87 -14.98 -14.98 -11.04
N LEU A 88 -14.16 -15.77 -10.35
CA LEU A 88 -13.91 -15.60 -8.92
C LEU A 88 -13.11 -14.32 -8.64
N LEU A 89 -12.10 -14.02 -9.47
CA LEU A 89 -11.35 -12.78 -9.37
C LEU A 89 -12.24 -11.54 -9.62
N ALA A 90 -13.11 -11.62 -10.64
CA ALA A 90 -14.09 -10.58 -10.91
C ALA A 90 -15.11 -10.40 -9.76
N ALA A 91 -15.50 -11.50 -9.11
CA ALA A 91 -16.40 -11.46 -7.96
C ALA A 91 -15.76 -10.83 -6.72
N ILE A 92 -14.47 -11.09 -6.46
CA ILE A 92 -13.72 -10.39 -5.41
C ILE A 92 -13.70 -8.88 -5.72
N ALA A 93 -13.42 -8.49 -6.97
CA ALA A 93 -13.49 -7.08 -7.36
C ALA A 93 -14.89 -6.45 -7.19
N SER A 94 -15.97 -7.19 -7.44
CA SER A 94 -17.35 -6.75 -7.13
C SER A 94 -17.52 -6.53 -5.64
N ARG A 95 -17.09 -7.48 -4.80
CA ARG A 95 -17.24 -7.39 -3.34
C ARG A 95 -16.40 -6.27 -2.74
N GLU A 96 -15.16 -6.12 -3.19
CA GLU A 96 -14.17 -5.22 -2.61
C GLU A 96 -14.37 -3.76 -2.99
N SER A 97 -14.77 -3.49 -4.25
CA SER A 97 -14.79 -2.11 -4.75
C SER A 97 -15.99 -1.78 -5.63
N ARG A 98 -16.97 -2.68 -5.75
CA ARG A 98 -18.13 -2.51 -6.66
C ARG A 98 -17.67 -2.24 -8.10
N GLY A 99 -16.68 -3.01 -8.56
CA GLY A 99 -16.04 -2.82 -9.86
C GLY A 99 -15.27 -1.50 -9.99
N GLY A 100 -14.74 -0.99 -8.88
CA GLY A 100 -13.98 0.26 -8.79
C GLY A 100 -14.78 1.49 -8.36
N SER A 101 -16.11 1.40 -8.27
CA SER A 101 -16.99 2.54 -7.94
C SER A 101 -16.84 3.02 -6.48
N ALA A 102 -16.43 2.13 -5.58
CA ALA A 102 -16.23 2.47 -4.17
C ALA A 102 -14.81 2.96 -3.85
N LEU A 103 -13.95 3.10 -4.86
CA LEU A 103 -12.61 3.64 -4.69
C LEU A 103 -12.64 5.17 -4.63
N ASP A 104 -11.81 5.74 -3.77
CA ASP A 104 -11.52 7.17 -3.79
C ASP A 104 -10.73 7.57 -5.06
N SER A 105 -10.50 8.88 -5.22
CA SER A 105 -9.77 9.42 -6.37
C SER A 105 -8.32 8.94 -6.50
N ARG A 106 -7.75 8.38 -5.43
CA ARG A 106 -6.40 7.82 -5.38
C ARG A 106 -6.40 6.31 -5.63
N GLY A 107 -7.58 5.71 -5.80
CA GLY A 107 -7.75 4.28 -6.00
C GLY A 107 -7.78 3.47 -4.72
N TYR A 108 -8.00 4.09 -3.56
CA TYR A 108 -8.07 3.40 -2.27
C TYR A 108 -9.51 3.26 -1.78
N GLY A 109 -9.78 2.18 -1.06
CA GLY A 109 -10.96 1.98 -0.22
C GLY A 109 -10.53 1.67 1.21
N ASP A 110 -11.47 1.17 2.03
CA ASP A 110 -11.27 0.80 3.44
C ASP A 110 -10.39 1.79 4.23
N HIS A 111 -10.88 3.01 4.40
CA HIS A 111 -10.20 4.06 5.16
C HIS A 111 -8.78 4.38 4.66
N GLY A 112 -8.49 4.09 3.38
CA GLY A 112 -7.20 4.34 2.74
C GLY A 112 -6.20 3.20 2.81
N ASN A 113 -6.58 2.00 3.28
CA ASN A 113 -5.68 0.85 3.42
C ASN A 113 -5.74 -0.12 2.24
N GLY A 114 -6.94 -0.42 1.74
CA GLY A 114 -7.13 -1.27 0.57
C GLY A 114 -6.86 -0.51 -0.72
N PHE A 115 -5.94 -0.99 -1.54
CA PHE A 115 -5.61 -0.39 -2.84
C PHE A 115 -6.26 -1.16 -3.99
N GLY A 116 -6.84 -0.41 -4.94
CA GLY A 116 -7.26 -0.91 -6.23
C GLY A 116 -8.52 -1.76 -6.22
N LEU A 117 -8.84 -2.27 -7.42
CA LEU A 117 -10.08 -2.96 -7.79
C LEU A 117 -10.39 -4.16 -6.88
N MET A 118 -9.35 -4.77 -6.33
CA MET A 118 -9.42 -5.96 -5.45
C MET A 118 -8.86 -5.67 -4.04
N GLN A 119 -8.70 -4.39 -3.67
CA GLN A 119 -8.35 -3.93 -2.32
C GLN A 119 -7.15 -4.63 -1.67
N VAL A 120 -6.01 -4.65 -2.37
CA VAL A 120 -4.76 -5.16 -1.81
C VAL A 120 -4.35 -4.28 -0.62
N ASP A 121 -4.26 -4.87 0.57
CA ASP A 121 -3.95 -4.14 1.80
C ASP A 121 -2.48 -3.69 1.85
N LYS A 122 -2.29 -2.37 1.84
CA LYS A 122 -0.96 -1.74 1.83
C LYS A 122 -0.14 -2.01 3.11
N ARG A 123 -0.79 -2.42 4.20
CA ARG A 123 -0.12 -2.73 5.48
C ARG A 123 0.68 -4.04 5.40
N TYR A 124 0.27 -4.94 4.51
CA TYR A 124 0.87 -6.27 4.36
C TYR A 124 1.56 -6.47 3.00
N HIS A 125 1.23 -5.65 2.01
CA HIS A 125 1.74 -5.76 0.65
C HIS A 125 2.10 -4.39 0.07
N ASN A 126 3.09 -4.34 -0.82
CA ASN A 126 3.37 -3.15 -1.63
C ASN A 126 2.50 -3.18 -2.90
N PRO A 127 1.48 -2.33 -3.06
CA PRO A 127 0.56 -2.44 -4.20
C PRO A 127 1.22 -2.14 -5.55
N LYS A 128 0.90 -2.94 -6.58
CA LYS A 128 1.53 -2.90 -7.91
C LYS A 128 0.58 -2.33 -8.95
N GLY A 129 1.14 -1.48 -9.82
CA GLY A 129 0.40 -0.88 -10.93
C GLY A 129 -0.63 0.16 -10.51
N GLY A 130 -1.48 0.57 -11.47
CA GLY A 130 -2.62 1.43 -11.19
C GLY A 130 -3.77 0.65 -10.53
N PRO A 131 -4.70 1.34 -9.85
CA PRO A 131 -5.76 0.71 -9.06
C PRO A 131 -6.67 -0.23 -9.86
N THR A 132 -6.81 -0.03 -11.17
CA THR A 132 -7.61 -0.88 -12.06
C THR A 132 -6.76 -1.62 -13.11
N SER A 133 -5.43 -1.61 -12.93
CA SER A 133 -4.50 -2.15 -13.93
C SER A 133 -4.44 -3.68 -13.90
N ALA A 134 -4.01 -4.28 -15.02
CA ALA A 134 -3.75 -5.71 -15.09
C ALA A 134 -2.67 -6.17 -14.08
N ALA A 135 -1.69 -5.31 -13.78
CA ALA A 135 -0.67 -5.60 -12.76
C ALA A 135 -1.25 -5.68 -11.34
N HIS A 136 -2.22 -4.83 -11.02
CA HIS A 136 -2.96 -4.88 -9.75
C HIS A 136 -3.77 -6.18 -9.64
N ILE A 137 -4.51 -6.53 -10.70
CA ILE A 137 -5.31 -7.76 -10.75
C ILE A 137 -4.41 -9.00 -10.64
N ASP A 138 -3.26 -9.01 -11.31
CA ASP A 138 -2.25 -10.08 -11.22
C ASP A 138 -1.69 -10.22 -9.79
N GLN A 139 -1.39 -9.12 -9.11
CA GLN A 139 -0.93 -9.15 -7.72
C GLN A 139 -1.99 -9.73 -6.78
N ALA A 140 -3.23 -9.23 -6.86
CA ALA A 140 -4.32 -9.69 -6.03
C ALA A 140 -4.61 -11.19 -6.25
N ALA A 141 -4.57 -11.65 -7.49
CA ALA A 141 -4.69 -13.08 -7.83
C ALA A 141 -3.53 -13.91 -7.22
N GLY A 142 -2.30 -13.39 -7.24
CA GLY A 142 -1.15 -14.04 -6.60
C GLY A 142 -1.30 -14.14 -5.08
N ILE A 143 -1.84 -13.11 -4.42
CA ILE A 143 -2.14 -13.13 -2.98
C ILE A 143 -3.20 -14.21 -2.67
N LEU A 144 -4.29 -14.24 -3.44
CA LEU A 144 -5.31 -15.28 -3.30
C LEU A 144 -4.74 -16.68 -3.52
N LYS A 145 -3.84 -16.87 -4.51
CA LYS A 145 -3.17 -18.17 -4.73
C LYS A 145 -2.28 -18.56 -3.55
N SER A 146 -1.58 -17.60 -2.94
CA SER A 146 -0.81 -17.83 -1.72
C SER A 146 -1.70 -18.33 -0.58
N TYR A 147 -2.85 -17.69 -0.35
CA TYR A 147 -3.83 -18.15 0.64
C TYR A 147 -4.42 -19.52 0.29
N HIS A 148 -4.67 -19.79 -0.99
CA HIS A 148 -5.15 -21.10 -1.44
C HIS A 148 -4.12 -22.19 -1.11
N ASN A 149 -2.84 -21.97 -1.37
CA ASN A 149 -1.79 -22.92 -1.01
C ASN A 149 -1.68 -23.13 0.50
N GLN A 150 -1.80 -22.07 1.29
CA GLN A 150 -1.79 -22.16 2.76
C GLN A 150 -3.01 -22.91 3.31
N VAL A 151 -4.20 -22.67 2.76
CA VAL A 151 -5.43 -23.39 3.15
C VAL A 151 -5.34 -24.86 2.75
N LYS A 152 -4.81 -25.18 1.56
CA LYS A 152 -4.54 -26.57 1.16
C LYS A 152 -3.58 -27.27 2.12
N ALA A 153 -2.52 -26.58 2.56
CA ALA A 153 -1.57 -27.14 3.52
C ALA A 153 -2.19 -27.34 4.92
N LYS A 154 -3.06 -26.41 5.36
CA LYS A 154 -3.73 -26.47 6.65
C LYS A 154 -4.86 -27.50 6.68
N HIS A 155 -5.56 -27.67 5.56
CA HIS A 155 -6.76 -28.50 5.42
C HIS A 155 -6.65 -29.41 4.17
N PRO A 156 -5.72 -30.37 4.16
CA PRO A 156 -5.48 -31.22 2.99
C PRO A 156 -6.68 -32.11 2.64
N ASP A 157 -7.50 -32.48 3.64
CA ASP A 157 -8.66 -33.36 3.48
C ASP A 157 -9.93 -32.63 2.98
N TRP A 158 -9.90 -31.30 2.90
CA TRP A 158 -11.06 -30.55 2.39
C TRP A 158 -11.20 -30.75 0.87
N PRO A 159 -12.44 -30.84 0.35
CA PRO A 159 -12.67 -30.83 -1.08
C PRO A 159 -12.03 -29.59 -1.75
N PRO A 160 -11.54 -29.69 -3.00
CA PRO A 160 -10.83 -28.59 -3.66
C PRO A 160 -11.61 -27.27 -3.70
N GLU A 161 -12.93 -27.33 -3.92
CA GLU A 161 -13.79 -26.16 -3.90
C GLU A 161 -13.88 -25.51 -2.51
N GLN A 162 -13.82 -26.30 -1.44
CA GLN A 162 -13.81 -25.77 -0.07
C GLN A 162 -12.44 -25.22 0.32
N GLN A 163 -11.34 -25.79 -0.21
CA GLN A 163 -10.00 -25.21 -0.06
C GLN A 163 -9.93 -23.84 -0.73
N LEU A 164 -10.46 -23.72 -1.95
CA LEU A 164 -10.53 -22.44 -2.65
C LEU A 164 -11.48 -21.46 -1.95
N ARG A 165 -12.64 -21.91 -1.45
CA ARG A 165 -13.55 -21.07 -0.65
C ARG A 165 -12.85 -20.56 0.62
N GLY A 166 -12.12 -21.43 1.32
CA GLY A 166 -11.30 -21.05 2.46
C GLY A 166 -10.25 -19.99 2.08
N ALA A 167 -9.64 -20.08 0.90
CA ALA A 167 -8.73 -19.05 0.40
C ALA A 167 -9.42 -17.69 0.23
N VAL A 168 -10.67 -17.69 -0.26
CA VAL A 168 -11.48 -16.48 -0.39
C VAL A 168 -11.80 -15.89 0.99
N ALA A 169 -12.18 -16.70 1.96
CA ALA A 169 -12.37 -16.22 3.35
C ALA A 169 -11.06 -15.65 3.93
N ALA A 170 -9.94 -16.35 3.74
CA ALA A 170 -8.61 -15.92 4.20
C ALA A 170 -8.13 -14.64 3.50
N TYR A 171 -8.59 -14.33 2.29
CA TYR A 171 -8.28 -13.08 1.63
C TYR A 171 -8.75 -11.87 2.44
N ASN A 172 -9.86 -12.01 3.17
CA ASN A 172 -10.43 -10.98 4.03
C ASN A 172 -9.89 -11.02 5.47
N SER A 173 -9.78 -12.21 6.08
CA SER A 173 -9.49 -12.35 7.52
C SER A 173 -8.23 -13.15 7.86
N GLY A 174 -7.45 -13.54 6.87
CA GLY A 174 -6.24 -14.36 7.01
C GLY A 174 -6.51 -15.84 7.26
N VAL A 175 -5.51 -16.69 7.00
CA VAL A 175 -5.60 -18.16 7.13
C VAL A 175 -5.82 -18.61 8.58
N GLY A 176 -5.44 -17.78 9.55
CA GLY A 176 -5.72 -17.98 10.97
C GLY A 176 -7.21 -18.06 11.29
N ASN A 177 -8.08 -17.39 10.51
CA ASN A 177 -9.53 -17.44 10.73
C ASN A 177 -10.17 -18.72 10.16
N VAL A 178 -9.57 -19.31 9.13
CA VAL A 178 -10.13 -20.45 8.40
C VAL A 178 -9.86 -21.74 9.17
N GLN A 179 -10.76 -22.07 10.11
CA GLN A 179 -10.61 -23.22 11.02
C GLN A 179 -11.52 -24.40 10.64
N THR A 180 -12.77 -24.13 10.25
CA THR A 180 -13.76 -25.18 9.92
C THR A 180 -14.58 -24.80 8.71
N LEU A 181 -15.14 -25.78 8.00
CA LEU A 181 -16.00 -25.55 6.83
C LEU A 181 -17.22 -24.67 7.12
N LYS A 182 -17.83 -24.85 8.30
CA LYS A 182 -19.02 -24.10 8.72
C LYS A 182 -18.66 -22.73 9.31
N GLY A 183 -17.48 -22.59 9.90
CA GLY A 183 -17.06 -21.40 10.64
C GLY A 183 -16.13 -20.45 9.89
N MET A 184 -15.67 -20.78 8.68
CA MET A 184 -14.61 -20.00 8.00
C MET A 184 -14.95 -18.52 7.75
N ASP A 185 -16.23 -18.20 7.57
CA ASP A 185 -16.69 -16.82 7.36
C ASP A 185 -16.97 -16.07 8.65
N LYS A 186 -17.06 -16.74 9.81
CA LYS A 186 -17.23 -16.03 11.09
C LYS A 186 -15.99 -15.19 11.37
N GLY A 187 -16.16 -13.89 11.58
CA GLY A 187 -15.08 -12.92 11.71
C GLY A 187 -14.61 -12.30 10.39
N THR A 188 -15.13 -12.76 9.24
CA THR A 188 -14.97 -12.02 7.98
C THR A 188 -15.91 -10.80 7.96
N THR A 189 -15.63 -9.81 7.12
CA THR A 189 -16.53 -8.66 6.95
C THR A 189 -17.93 -9.14 6.58
N GLY A 190 -18.93 -8.86 7.42
CA GLY A 190 -20.32 -9.27 7.18
C GLY A 190 -20.62 -10.74 7.48
N ASP A 191 -19.66 -11.49 8.03
CA ASP A 191 -19.72 -12.93 8.33
C ASP A 191 -20.13 -13.82 7.15
N ASP A 192 -19.87 -13.35 5.92
CA ASP A 192 -20.39 -13.93 4.68
C ASP A 192 -19.42 -13.83 3.49
N TYR A 193 -18.16 -13.44 3.73
CA TYR A 193 -17.28 -12.97 2.66
C TYR A 193 -17.12 -14.01 1.54
N SER A 194 -16.77 -15.26 1.89
CA SER A 194 -16.60 -16.31 0.89
C SER A 194 -17.92 -16.78 0.28
N THR A 195 -19.03 -16.78 1.03
CA THR A 195 -20.34 -17.23 0.52
C THR A 195 -20.95 -16.23 -0.45
N ASP A 196 -20.85 -14.93 -0.18
CA ASP A 196 -21.28 -13.88 -1.09
C ASP A 196 -20.39 -13.83 -2.34
N VAL A 197 -19.06 -13.81 -2.17
CA VAL A 197 -18.13 -13.79 -3.31
C VAL A 197 -18.35 -15.00 -4.23
N TRP A 198 -18.55 -16.20 -3.66
CA TRP A 198 -18.80 -17.40 -4.48
C TRP A 198 -20.11 -17.31 -5.26
N ALA A 199 -21.18 -16.81 -4.64
CA ALA A 199 -22.47 -16.59 -5.31
C ALA A 199 -22.34 -15.54 -6.44
N ARG A 200 -21.62 -14.45 -6.20
CA ARG A 200 -21.28 -13.46 -7.25
C ARG A 200 -20.48 -14.11 -8.38
N ALA A 201 -19.52 -14.98 -8.07
CA ALA A 201 -18.70 -15.66 -9.06
C ALA A 201 -19.52 -16.59 -9.96
N GLN A 202 -20.51 -17.29 -9.40
CA GLN A 202 -21.45 -18.14 -10.16
C GLN A 202 -22.25 -17.31 -11.16
N GLU A 203 -22.77 -16.15 -10.75
CA GLU A 203 -23.49 -15.22 -11.64
C GLU A 203 -22.58 -14.63 -12.74
N LEU A 204 -21.31 -14.34 -12.40
CA LEU A 204 -20.36 -13.74 -13.34
C LEU A 204 -19.70 -14.76 -14.29
N ALA A 205 -19.77 -16.06 -13.99
CA ALA A 205 -19.09 -17.12 -14.74
C ALA A 205 -19.31 -17.08 -16.27
N PRO A 206 -20.51 -16.80 -16.80
CA PRO A 206 -20.74 -16.71 -18.25
C PRO A 206 -20.00 -15.55 -18.94
N HIS A 207 -19.54 -14.56 -18.18
CA HIS A 207 -18.94 -13.33 -18.71
C HIS A 207 -17.40 -13.31 -18.60
N PHE A 208 -16.81 -14.16 -17.77
CA PHE A 208 -15.38 -14.13 -17.45
C PHE A 208 -14.76 -15.53 -17.56
N GLY A 209 -14.19 -15.88 -18.71
CA GLY A 209 -13.58 -17.21 -18.91
C GLY A 209 -12.80 -17.41 -20.21
N GLY A 210 -12.64 -16.36 -21.02
CA GLY A 210 -12.05 -16.45 -22.37
C GLY A 210 -12.99 -17.15 -23.37
N LYS A 211 -13.01 -16.68 -24.62
CA LYS A 211 -13.75 -17.38 -25.69
C LYS A 211 -13.07 -18.72 -25.99
N ALA A 212 -13.79 -19.83 -25.81
CA ALA A 212 -13.46 -21.05 -26.53
C ALA A 212 -13.80 -20.81 -28.02
N GLY A 213 -12.78 -20.84 -28.89
CA GLY A 213 -12.89 -20.96 -30.35
C GLY A 213 -13.90 -20.04 -31.06
N SER A 214 -13.42 -18.91 -31.57
CA SER A 214 -14.03 -18.29 -32.77
C SER A 214 -12.94 -18.25 -33.83
N THR A 215 -12.87 -19.33 -34.60
CA THR A 215 -12.19 -19.40 -35.88
C THR A 215 -12.89 -18.50 -36.88
N ALA A 216 -12.08 -17.94 -37.79
CA ALA A 216 -12.50 -17.17 -38.94
C ALA A 216 -13.72 -17.77 -39.66
N GLY A 217 -14.69 -16.91 -39.95
CA GLY A 217 -15.83 -17.18 -40.81
C GLY A 217 -16.10 -15.94 -41.65
N THR A 218 -15.39 -15.84 -42.77
CA THR A 218 -15.69 -14.95 -43.89
C THR A 218 -17.06 -15.33 -44.46
N GLY A 219 -17.98 -14.37 -44.62
CA GLY A 219 -19.25 -14.63 -45.31
C GLY A 219 -20.32 -13.55 -45.14
N GLY A 220 -20.30 -12.55 -46.05
CA GLY A 220 -21.51 -11.98 -46.65
C GLY A 220 -22.38 -11.03 -45.81
N SER A 221 -22.19 -9.73 -46.03
CA SER A 221 -23.19 -8.69 -45.75
C SER A 221 -24.11 -8.49 -46.95
N THR A 222 -25.41 -8.33 -46.72
CA THR A 222 -26.34 -7.45 -47.48
C THR A 222 -27.46 -7.01 -46.51
N GLY A 223 -27.33 -5.95 -45.68
CA GLY A 223 -27.38 -4.52 -45.99
C GLY A 223 -28.72 -3.92 -45.45
N PRO A 224 -28.89 -2.58 -45.27
CA PRO A 224 -27.91 -1.54 -44.99
C PRO A 224 -28.34 -0.56 -43.85
N ALA A 225 -27.39 -0.01 -43.08
CA ALA A 225 -27.51 1.35 -42.51
C ALA A 225 -26.16 1.89 -41.97
N LYS A 226 -25.44 2.60 -42.86
CA LYS A 226 -24.64 3.84 -42.70
C LYS A 226 -23.45 3.89 -41.69
N PRO A 227 -22.26 4.40 -42.09
CA PRO A 227 -20.98 4.08 -41.46
C PRO A 227 -20.50 5.10 -40.40
N SER A 228 -19.74 4.64 -39.41
CA SER A 228 -18.65 5.39 -38.76
C SER A 228 -17.54 4.39 -38.40
N GLY A 229 -16.39 4.32 -39.05
CA GLY A 229 -15.41 5.40 -39.18
C GLY A 229 -14.53 5.39 -37.92
N GLY A 230 -13.37 4.72 -37.95
CA GLY A 230 -12.40 4.77 -36.87
C GLY A 230 -11.96 6.20 -36.62
N ASN A 231 -12.07 6.67 -35.38
CA ASN A 231 -11.57 7.98 -34.97
C ASN A 231 -10.54 7.80 -33.86
N SER A 232 -9.27 8.09 -34.16
CA SER A 232 -8.40 8.65 -33.14
C SER A 232 -9.02 9.98 -32.72
N LEU A 233 -9.61 10.05 -31.51
CA LEU A 233 -10.25 11.26 -31.02
C LEU A 233 -9.21 12.38 -30.94
N VAL A 234 -9.27 13.32 -31.87
CA VAL A 234 -8.51 14.57 -31.82
C VAL A 234 -9.12 15.42 -30.71
N LEU A 235 -8.35 15.71 -29.67
CA LEU A 235 -8.79 16.58 -28.56
C LEU A 235 -8.27 18.00 -28.77
N LYS A 236 -9.14 18.99 -28.59
CA LYS A 236 -8.80 20.42 -28.72
C LYS A 236 -9.71 21.26 -27.82
N GLU A 237 -9.50 22.58 -27.81
CA GLU A 237 -10.36 23.49 -27.04
C GLU A 237 -11.85 23.24 -27.32
N GLY A 238 -12.65 23.17 -26.24
CA GLY A 238 -14.07 22.85 -26.27
C GLY A 238 -14.38 21.34 -26.20
N SER A 239 -13.41 20.45 -26.39
CA SER A 239 -13.58 19.02 -26.11
C SER A 239 -13.92 18.79 -24.63
N LYS A 240 -14.79 17.82 -24.34
CA LYS A 240 -15.17 17.44 -22.98
C LYS A 240 -15.28 15.92 -22.85
N GLY A 241 -15.15 15.41 -21.63
CA GLY A 241 -15.38 14.00 -21.31
C GLY A 241 -14.14 13.27 -20.78
N THR A 242 -14.26 11.96 -20.70
CA THR A 242 -13.27 11.05 -20.10
C THR A 242 -11.90 11.09 -20.76
N GLU A 243 -11.87 11.36 -22.06
CA GLU A 243 -10.69 11.42 -22.92
C GLU A 243 -9.86 12.67 -22.60
N VAL A 244 -10.53 13.81 -22.39
CA VAL A 244 -9.91 15.05 -21.93
C VAL A 244 -9.37 14.89 -20.52
N LYS A 245 -10.13 14.25 -19.63
CA LYS A 245 -9.69 13.98 -18.26
C LYS A 245 -8.47 13.06 -18.24
N THR A 246 -8.43 12.07 -19.14
CA THR A 246 -7.29 11.18 -19.34
C THR A 246 -6.07 11.94 -19.85
N LEU A 247 -6.24 12.82 -20.85
CA LEU A 247 -5.19 13.70 -21.34
C LEU A 247 -4.62 14.60 -20.22
N GLN A 248 -5.49 15.27 -19.47
CA GLN A 248 -5.10 16.11 -18.34
C GLN A 248 -4.28 15.28 -17.32
N GLY A 249 -4.75 14.09 -16.93
CA GLY A 249 -4.00 13.22 -16.01
C GLY A 249 -2.63 12.76 -16.55
N ARG A 250 -2.49 12.55 -17.86
CA ARG A 250 -1.22 12.18 -18.49
C ARG A 250 -0.22 13.34 -18.53
N LEU A 251 -0.69 14.53 -18.90
CA LEU A 251 0.13 15.74 -18.93
C LEU A 251 0.60 16.13 -17.51
N GLU A 252 -0.26 15.99 -16.49
CA GLU A 252 0.13 16.20 -15.10
C GLU A 252 1.23 15.22 -14.66
N LYS A 253 1.07 13.92 -14.97
CA LYS A 253 2.10 12.90 -14.70
C LYS A 253 3.43 13.19 -15.37
N LEU A 254 3.42 13.94 -16.47
CA LEU A 254 4.62 14.39 -17.18
C LEU A 254 5.20 15.70 -16.64
N GLY A 255 4.56 16.31 -15.64
CA GLY A 255 5.02 17.54 -14.98
C GLY A 255 4.51 18.83 -15.64
N PHE A 256 3.47 18.75 -16.48
CA PHE A 256 2.85 19.94 -17.05
C PHE A 256 1.74 20.45 -16.16
N GLU A 257 1.80 21.74 -15.84
CA GLU A 257 0.78 22.41 -15.05
C GLU A 257 -0.53 22.48 -15.81
N LEU A 258 -1.58 22.03 -15.15
CA LEU A 258 -2.95 22.06 -15.65
C LEU A 258 -3.84 22.76 -14.61
N GLY A 259 -5.02 23.17 -15.05
CA GLY A 259 -6.11 23.45 -14.12
C GLY A 259 -6.63 22.17 -13.44
N GLN A 260 -7.90 22.17 -13.05
CA GLN A 260 -8.53 20.96 -12.53
C GLN A 260 -8.63 19.88 -13.62
N GLN A 261 -8.58 18.60 -13.23
CA GLN A 261 -8.89 17.46 -14.10
C GLN A 261 -10.41 17.28 -14.21
N ASP A 262 -11.08 18.34 -14.64
CA ASP A 262 -12.53 18.44 -14.76
C ASP A 262 -13.06 17.73 -16.02
N GLY A 263 -12.17 17.26 -16.90
CA GLY A 263 -12.55 16.68 -18.18
C GLY A 263 -13.04 17.73 -19.18
N VAL A 264 -12.69 19.00 -18.99
CA VAL A 264 -13.00 20.10 -19.91
C VAL A 264 -11.71 20.64 -20.51
N PHE A 265 -11.63 20.62 -21.84
CA PHE A 265 -10.46 21.10 -22.57
C PHE A 265 -10.60 22.61 -22.72
N GLY A 266 -10.22 23.34 -21.68
CA GLY A 266 -10.19 24.80 -21.66
C GLY A 266 -8.80 25.39 -21.90
N PRO A 267 -8.65 26.73 -21.80
CA PRO A 267 -7.40 27.44 -22.12
C PRO A 267 -6.16 26.93 -21.36
N LYS A 268 -6.33 26.46 -20.11
CA LYS A 268 -5.24 25.89 -19.31
C LYS A 268 -4.77 24.54 -19.84
N THR A 269 -5.69 23.69 -20.31
CA THR A 269 -5.36 22.41 -20.92
C THR A 269 -4.69 22.62 -22.27
N GLU A 270 -5.17 23.57 -23.06
CA GLU A 270 -4.54 23.95 -24.33
C GLU A 270 -3.11 24.47 -24.12
N ALA A 271 -2.89 25.37 -23.16
CA ALA A 271 -1.56 25.87 -22.83
C ALA A 271 -0.60 24.74 -22.41
N ALA A 272 -1.07 23.77 -21.63
CA ALA A 272 -0.28 22.61 -21.24
C ALA A 272 0.05 21.69 -22.43
N VAL A 273 -0.90 21.50 -23.35
CA VAL A 273 -0.68 20.74 -24.60
C VAL A 273 0.36 21.44 -25.47
N LYS A 274 0.28 22.76 -25.67
CA LYS A 274 1.27 23.52 -26.44
C LYS A 274 2.67 23.42 -25.83
N ARG A 275 2.78 23.57 -24.49
CA ARG A 275 4.06 23.38 -23.77
C ARG A 275 4.62 21.97 -23.96
N PHE A 276 3.76 20.95 -23.89
CA PHE A 276 4.15 19.57 -24.13
C PHE A 276 4.65 19.38 -25.57
N GLN A 277 3.89 19.85 -26.55
CA GLN A 277 4.25 19.77 -27.97
C GLN A 277 5.60 20.44 -28.23
N SER A 278 5.79 21.68 -27.76
CA SER A 278 7.08 22.38 -27.89
C SER A 278 8.24 21.60 -27.25
N LYS A 279 8.06 21.07 -26.04
CA LYS A 279 9.09 20.29 -25.33
C LYS A 279 9.47 19.01 -26.09
N HIS A 280 8.53 18.43 -26.83
CA HIS A 280 8.71 17.19 -27.56
C HIS A 280 8.94 17.39 -29.06
N ASN A 281 9.32 18.60 -29.49
CA ASN A 281 9.60 18.96 -30.88
C ASN A 281 8.43 18.64 -31.83
N LEU A 282 7.20 18.85 -31.36
CA LEU A 282 5.98 18.80 -32.15
C LEU A 282 5.51 20.22 -32.46
N GLU A 283 4.68 20.36 -33.49
CA GLU A 283 3.95 21.61 -33.75
C GLU A 283 3.05 21.94 -32.54
N ALA A 284 3.21 23.14 -31.98
CA ALA A 284 2.52 23.58 -30.77
C ALA A 284 1.15 24.22 -31.09
N ASP A 285 0.33 23.48 -31.82
CA ASP A 285 -1.00 23.89 -32.28
C ASP A 285 -2.09 23.78 -31.20
N GLY A 286 -1.79 23.15 -30.05
CA GLY A 286 -2.76 22.93 -28.98
C GLY A 286 -3.74 21.80 -29.26
N ILE A 287 -3.54 21.05 -30.35
CA ILE A 287 -4.39 19.96 -30.81
C ILE A 287 -3.74 18.61 -30.51
N VAL A 288 -4.44 17.76 -29.77
CA VAL A 288 -3.99 16.41 -29.44
C VAL A 288 -4.46 15.45 -30.51
N GLY A 289 -3.72 15.41 -31.62
CA GLY A 289 -3.86 14.39 -32.66
C GLY A 289 -3.03 13.11 -32.37
N PRO A 290 -3.03 12.14 -33.29
CA PRO A 290 -2.31 10.87 -33.14
C PRO A 290 -0.82 11.02 -32.76
N LYS A 291 -0.13 11.99 -33.36
CA LYS A 291 1.29 12.27 -33.09
C LYS A 291 1.49 12.76 -31.65
N THR A 292 0.65 13.67 -31.18
CA THR A 292 0.67 14.18 -29.81
C THR A 292 0.36 13.06 -28.81
N HIS A 293 -0.65 12.23 -29.08
CA HIS A 293 -0.95 11.05 -28.26
C HIS A 293 0.24 10.09 -28.15
N GLN A 294 0.87 9.75 -29.28
CA GLN A 294 2.02 8.86 -29.31
C GLN A 294 3.21 9.43 -28.52
N ALA A 295 3.47 10.73 -28.64
CA ALA A 295 4.52 11.39 -27.89
C ALA A 295 4.27 11.37 -26.38
N ILE A 296 3.01 11.59 -25.94
CA ILE A 296 2.62 11.52 -24.53
C ILE A 296 2.86 10.10 -23.99
N GLU A 297 2.42 9.06 -24.70
CA GLU A 297 2.65 7.68 -24.28
C GLU A 297 4.15 7.36 -24.20
N LYS A 298 4.94 7.75 -25.19
CA LYS A 298 6.39 7.56 -25.18
C LYS A 298 7.05 8.24 -23.99
N ALA A 299 6.65 9.47 -23.66
CA ALA A 299 7.18 10.22 -22.53
C ALA A 299 6.80 9.54 -21.18
N LEU A 300 5.57 9.01 -21.07
CA LEU A 300 5.13 8.27 -19.89
C LEU A 300 5.90 6.96 -19.72
N SER A 301 6.11 6.22 -20.81
CA SER A 301 6.91 5.00 -20.79
C SER A 301 8.36 5.29 -20.41
N ALA A 302 8.97 6.33 -20.97
CA ALA A 302 10.35 6.73 -20.62
C ALA A 302 10.48 7.12 -19.15
N ARG A 303 9.51 7.87 -18.61
CA ARG A 303 9.47 8.25 -17.19
C ARG A 303 9.25 7.03 -16.27
N THR A 304 8.44 6.08 -16.70
CA THR A 304 8.19 4.82 -15.97
C THR A 304 9.43 3.94 -15.97
N GLU A 305 10.11 3.83 -17.12
CA GLU A 305 11.34 3.06 -17.26
C GLU A 305 12.49 3.69 -16.45
N GLN A 306 12.58 5.03 -16.42
CA GLN A 306 13.52 5.73 -15.55
C GLN A 306 13.22 5.49 -14.06
N ALA A 307 11.95 5.54 -13.65
CA ALA A 307 11.53 5.24 -12.28
C ALA A 307 11.81 3.78 -11.89
N LYS A 308 11.64 2.85 -12.83
CA LYS A 308 11.94 1.43 -12.67
C LYS A 308 13.44 1.16 -12.55
N ARG A 309 14.28 1.76 -13.41
CA ARG A 309 15.74 1.66 -13.29
C ARG A 309 16.25 2.20 -11.96
N GLN A 310 15.59 3.24 -11.44
CA GLN A 310 15.89 3.82 -10.13
C GLN A 310 15.40 2.95 -8.96
N SER A 311 14.30 2.19 -9.11
CA SER A 311 13.87 1.20 -8.12
C SER A 311 14.73 -0.07 -8.14
N ASP A 312 15.13 -0.52 -9.32
CA ASP A 312 15.92 -1.75 -9.49
C ASP A 312 17.36 -1.56 -8.98
N ALA A 313 17.96 -0.38 -9.22
CA ALA A 313 19.25 -0.01 -8.62
C ALA A 313 19.19 0.06 -7.07
N PHE A 314 18.02 0.38 -6.53
CA PHE A 314 17.74 0.52 -5.10
C PHE A 314 17.52 -0.83 -4.39
N GLU A 315 16.85 -1.78 -5.03
CA GLU A 315 16.64 -3.13 -4.49
C GLU A 315 17.92 -4.00 -4.52
N SER A 316 18.92 -3.64 -5.33
CA SER A 316 20.19 -4.38 -5.47
C SER A 316 21.20 -4.19 -4.32
N GLY A 317 20.83 -3.57 -3.19
CA GLY A 317 21.67 -3.51 -1.98
C GLY A 317 22.72 -2.39 -1.95
N SER A 318 22.51 -1.30 -2.69
CA SER A 318 23.40 -0.13 -2.63
C SER A 318 23.37 0.50 -1.23
N LYS A 319 24.55 0.73 -0.66
CA LYS A 319 24.73 1.44 0.62
C LYS A 319 24.12 2.84 0.54
N TRP A 320 23.25 3.17 1.49
CA TRP A 320 22.61 4.49 1.59
C TRP A 320 23.65 5.58 1.90
N LYS A 321 23.44 6.77 1.35
CA LYS A 321 24.31 7.92 1.63
C LYS A 321 23.84 8.61 2.91
N ASP A 322 24.77 9.01 3.78
CA ASP A 322 24.42 9.85 4.93
C ASP A 322 23.78 11.17 4.47
N ALA A 323 22.63 11.49 5.06
CA ALA A 323 21.92 12.70 4.78
C ALA A 323 22.68 13.92 5.34
N PRO A 324 22.78 15.03 4.58
CA PRO A 324 23.38 16.26 5.07
C PRO A 324 22.66 16.80 6.31
N ALA A 325 23.36 17.58 7.13
CA ALA A 325 22.73 18.24 8.26
C ALA A 325 21.68 19.26 7.77
N LEU A 326 20.59 19.42 8.51
CA LEU A 326 19.55 20.40 8.15
C LEU A 326 20.09 21.83 8.02
N ALA A 327 21.18 22.18 8.70
CA ALA A 327 21.84 23.47 8.53
C ALA A 327 22.42 23.66 7.12
N ASP A 328 23.01 22.61 6.54
CA ASP A 328 23.52 22.61 5.16
C ASP A 328 22.37 22.65 4.14
N VAL A 329 21.25 21.98 4.44
CA VAL A 329 20.03 22.05 3.62
C VAL A 329 19.37 23.43 3.69
N LYS A 330 19.37 24.07 4.87
CA LYS A 330 18.81 25.42 5.09
C LYS A 330 19.64 26.51 4.43
N SER A 331 20.96 26.36 4.41
CA SER A 331 21.89 27.29 3.73
C SER A 331 21.93 27.09 2.21
N GLY A 332 21.36 25.99 1.71
CA GLY A 332 21.37 25.65 0.27
C GLY A 332 22.67 25.03 -0.21
N LYS A 333 23.58 24.70 0.72
CA LYS A 333 24.84 24.01 0.42
C LYS A 333 24.60 22.58 -0.06
N GLU A 334 23.59 21.91 0.47
CA GLU A 334 23.20 20.54 0.14
C GLU A 334 21.67 20.41 0.03
N HIS A 335 21.18 19.27 -0.44
CA HIS A 335 19.75 18.95 -0.53
C HIS A 335 19.49 17.52 -0.03
N LEU A 336 18.31 17.28 0.55
CA LEU A 336 17.87 15.90 0.82
C LEU A 336 17.23 15.33 -0.44
N GLN A 337 17.56 14.10 -0.79
CA GLN A 337 16.99 13.43 -1.95
C GLN A 337 16.98 11.91 -1.78
N GLN A 338 16.32 11.25 -2.73
CA GLN A 338 16.20 9.80 -2.73
C GLN A 338 17.56 9.11 -2.68
N GLY A 339 17.68 8.07 -1.85
CA GLY A 339 18.92 7.32 -1.61
C GLY A 339 19.75 7.81 -0.42
N MET A 340 19.27 8.83 0.31
CA MET A 340 19.88 9.31 1.55
C MET A 340 19.23 8.67 2.79
N GLU A 341 19.98 8.53 3.89
CA GLU A 341 19.46 8.09 5.18
C GLU A 341 19.98 8.93 6.35
N GLY A 342 19.27 8.93 7.47
CA GLY A 342 19.73 9.55 8.71
C GLY A 342 18.74 10.54 9.33
N GLY A 343 19.19 11.27 10.36
CA GLY A 343 18.34 12.11 11.20
C GLY A 343 17.58 13.23 10.44
N SER A 344 18.21 13.84 9.44
CA SER A 344 17.58 14.87 8.61
C SER A 344 16.42 14.31 7.77
N VAL A 345 16.50 13.04 7.35
CA VAL A 345 15.42 12.35 6.65
C VAL A 345 14.27 12.03 7.60
N LYS A 346 14.57 11.58 8.83
CA LYS A 346 13.51 11.38 9.85
C LYS A 346 12.77 12.68 10.14
N HIS A 347 13.49 13.79 10.26
CA HIS A 347 12.88 15.10 10.47
C HIS A 347 11.95 15.49 9.32
N LEU A 348 12.40 15.30 8.08
CA LEU A 348 11.58 15.51 6.90
C LEU A 348 10.31 14.62 6.90
N GLN A 349 10.45 13.33 7.20
CA GLN A 349 9.33 12.39 7.26
C GLN A 349 8.29 12.77 8.32
N LYS A 350 8.75 13.25 9.49
CA LYS A 350 7.88 13.82 10.53
C LYS A 350 7.09 15.04 10.02
N LEU A 351 7.76 15.99 9.34
CA LEU A 351 7.09 17.17 8.76
C LEU A 351 6.06 16.81 7.69
N LEU A 352 6.28 15.71 6.98
CA LEU A 352 5.39 15.19 5.95
C LEU A 352 4.25 14.30 6.48
N GLY A 353 4.27 13.94 7.77
CA GLY A 353 3.28 13.02 8.34
C GLY A 353 3.35 11.60 7.74
N VAL A 354 4.54 11.17 7.27
CA VAL A 354 4.78 9.84 6.71
C VAL A 354 5.59 8.96 7.66
N GLU A 355 5.69 7.67 7.36
CA GLU A 355 6.51 6.72 8.13
C GLU A 355 7.94 7.24 8.32
N THR A 356 8.43 7.20 9.57
CA THR A 356 9.69 7.81 9.99
C THR A 356 10.79 6.75 10.17
N ASP A 357 11.18 6.10 9.08
CA ASP A 357 12.24 5.07 9.07
C ASP A 357 13.65 5.67 8.92
N GLY A 358 13.74 6.96 8.56
CA GLY A 358 14.99 7.67 8.32
C GLY A 358 15.63 7.38 6.97
N LYS A 359 14.90 6.76 6.05
CA LYS A 359 15.36 6.39 4.72
C LYS A 359 14.60 7.17 3.66
N PHE A 360 15.32 7.97 2.87
CA PHE A 360 14.73 8.79 1.83
C PHE A 360 14.50 7.90 0.62
N GLY A 361 13.50 7.02 0.71
CA GLY A 361 13.11 6.12 -0.35
C GLY A 361 12.13 6.77 -1.33
N PRO A 362 11.62 5.98 -2.30
CA PRO A 362 10.60 6.43 -3.25
C PRO A 362 9.35 7.02 -2.56
N ASN A 363 8.96 6.49 -1.40
CA ASN A 363 7.82 6.99 -0.62
C ASN A 363 8.07 8.40 -0.08
N THR A 364 9.24 8.64 0.52
CA THR A 364 9.63 9.97 1.01
C THR A 364 9.77 10.96 -0.15
N ARG A 365 10.38 10.56 -1.27
CA ARG A 365 10.45 11.38 -2.49
C ARG A 365 9.07 11.77 -3.01
N LYS A 366 8.14 10.80 -3.07
CA LYS A 366 6.77 11.04 -3.50
C LYS A 366 6.07 12.04 -2.56
N ALA A 367 6.15 11.84 -1.25
CA ALA A 367 5.57 12.74 -0.27
C ALA A 367 6.13 14.17 -0.37
N VAL A 368 7.44 14.32 -0.61
CA VAL A 368 8.08 15.61 -0.90
C VAL A 368 7.50 16.26 -2.16
N ALA A 369 7.36 15.50 -3.25
CA ALA A 369 6.81 16.01 -4.51
C ALA A 369 5.32 16.40 -4.39
N GLU A 370 4.56 15.67 -3.58
CA GLU A 370 3.16 15.98 -3.29
C GLU A 370 3.03 17.26 -2.46
N PHE A 371 3.85 17.39 -1.41
CA PHE A 371 3.92 18.61 -0.60
C PHE A 371 4.30 19.83 -1.46
N GLN A 372 5.32 19.70 -2.33
CA GLN A 372 5.73 20.76 -3.24
C GLN A 372 4.58 21.20 -4.16
N ARG A 373 3.80 20.26 -4.68
CA ARG A 373 2.65 20.54 -5.54
C ARG A 373 1.50 21.21 -4.77
N GLU A 374 1.16 20.69 -3.59
CA GLU A 374 0.09 21.22 -2.74
C GLU A 374 0.37 22.67 -2.31
N HIS A 375 1.61 22.94 -1.94
CA HIS A 375 2.06 24.27 -1.52
C HIS A 375 2.52 25.16 -2.69
N ARG A 376 2.31 24.73 -3.94
CA ARG A 376 2.65 25.46 -5.19
C ARG A 376 4.09 25.97 -5.19
N LEU A 377 5.03 25.13 -4.74
CA LEU A 377 6.45 25.46 -4.73
C LEU A 377 7.02 25.23 -6.13
N ASP A 378 7.54 26.29 -6.75
CA ASP A 378 8.34 26.16 -7.96
C ASP A 378 9.72 25.58 -7.61
N VAL A 379 9.92 24.33 -8.02
CA VAL A 379 11.13 23.54 -7.73
C VAL A 379 11.85 23.12 -9.01
N GLY A 380 11.41 23.56 -10.19
CA GLY A 380 11.99 23.17 -11.47
C GLY A 380 12.18 21.64 -11.60
N ASP A 381 13.37 21.21 -12.02
CA ASP A 381 13.73 19.79 -12.17
C ASP A 381 13.97 19.06 -10.83
N ALA A 382 13.91 19.77 -9.69
CA ALA A 382 14.21 19.24 -8.36
C ALA A 382 13.00 18.59 -7.65
N ALA A 383 11.93 18.26 -8.39
CA ALA A 383 10.70 17.68 -7.85
C ALA A 383 10.98 16.35 -7.11
N GLY A 384 10.63 16.33 -5.81
CA GLY A 384 10.90 15.22 -4.90
C GLY A 384 12.22 15.29 -4.12
N SER A 385 13.02 16.35 -4.31
CA SER A 385 14.17 16.69 -3.44
C SER A 385 13.84 17.86 -2.51
N VAL A 386 14.55 18.00 -1.40
CA VAL A 386 14.30 19.05 -0.40
C VAL A 386 15.50 19.97 -0.30
N GLY A 387 15.35 21.16 -0.88
CA GLY A 387 16.25 22.29 -0.66
C GLY A 387 15.66 23.34 0.32
N PRO A 388 16.30 24.51 0.46
CA PRO A 388 15.92 25.53 1.45
C PRO A 388 14.45 25.95 1.38
N LYS A 389 13.94 26.21 0.17
CA LYS A 389 12.56 26.66 -0.06
C LYS A 389 11.55 25.59 0.37
N THR A 390 11.79 24.34 0.01
CA THR A 390 10.93 23.21 0.35
C THR A 390 10.92 22.95 1.85
N LEU A 391 12.09 22.93 2.49
CA LEU A 391 12.19 22.73 3.94
C LEU A 391 11.50 23.85 4.73
N ALA A 392 11.71 25.11 4.34
CA ALA A 392 11.07 26.26 4.99
C ALA A 392 9.53 26.22 4.87
N ALA A 393 9.02 25.80 3.71
CA ALA A 393 7.59 25.64 3.50
C ALA A 393 7.00 24.51 4.36
N MET A 394 7.69 23.37 4.48
CA MET A 394 7.29 22.25 5.33
C MET A 394 7.24 22.64 6.81
N GLU A 395 8.28 23.32 7.29
CA GLU A 395 8.32 23.84 8.67
C GLU A 395 7.21 24.88 8.94
N LYS A 396 6.86 25.70 7.94
CA LYS A 396 5.77 26.68 8.06
C LYS A 396 4.40 25.99 8.09
N ALA A 397 4.18 25.00 7.22
CA ALA A 397 2.93 24.24 7.16
C ALA A 397 2.65 23.51 8.47
N ALA A 398 3.68 22.86 9.02
CA ALA A 398 3.68 22.24 10.33
C ALA A 398 3.17 23.20 11.44
N ARG A 399 3.69 24.43 11.50
CA ARG A 399 3.28 25.43 12.51
C ARG A 399 1.82 25.88 12.39
N SER A 400 1.20 25.74 11.22
CA SER A 400 -0.15 26.26 10.94
C SER A 400 -1.29 25.28 11.25
N GLN A 401 -1.01 23.98 11.42
CA GLN A 401 -2.03 22.95 11.60
C GLN A 401 -2.43 22.68 13.06
N GLY A 402 -1.96 23.47 14.04
CA GLY A 402 -2.40 23.34 15.44
C GLY A 402 -2.13 21.96 16.06
N THR A 403 -1.22 21.17 15.50
CA THR A 403 -0.66 20.01 16.18
C THR A 403 0.10 20.53 17.40
N GLY A 404 -0.43 20.30 18.59
CA GLY A 404 0.25 20.60 19.84
C GLY A 404 1.67 20.04 19.81
N ASP A 405 2.64 20.92 20.05
CA ASP A 405 4.08 20.65 20.17
C ASP A 405 4.71 19.84 19.03
N ILE A 406 4.77 20.45 17.84
CA ILE A 406 5.96 20.30 16.99
C ILE A 406 6.87 21.50 17.19
N ASP A 407 7.63 21.44 18.29
CA ASP A 407 8.75 22.34 18.51
C ASP A 407 9.70 22.26 17.31
N ALA A 408 9.92 23.42 16.73
CA ALA A 408 10.64 23.64 15.50
C ALA A 408 12.12 23.34 15.72
N GLY A 409 12.51 22.07 15.51
CA GLY A 409 13.86 21.61 15.26
C GLY A 409 14.98 22.60 15.59
N ARG A 410 15.26 22.79 16.89
CA ARG A 410 16.58 23.17 17.42
C ARG A 410 16.81 22.53 18.80
N GLY A 411 17.65 21.50 18.79
CA GLY A 411 18.19 20.76 19.95
C GLY A 411 17.27 19.58 20.27
N TRP A 412 17.66 18.30 20.12
CA TRP A 412 18.88 17.66 20.60
C TRP A 412 19.24 16.47 19.70
N GLY A 413 20.52 16.32 19.37
CA GLY A 413 21.06 15.41 18.34
C GLY A 413 20.95 13.90 18.59
N GLY A 414 19.78 13.38 18.94
CA GLY A 414 19.53 11.93 19.07
C GLY A 414 19.00 11.47 20.45
N SER A 415 18.77 12.37 21.42
CA SER A 415 18.26 11.99 22.75
C SER A 415 16.80 11.48 22.73
N GLU A 416 15.96 11.99 21.82
CA GLU A 416 14.60 11.47 21.61
C GLU A 416 14.64 10.01 21.12
N GLY A 417 15.63 9.64 20.31
CA GLY A 417 15.83 8.27 19.84
C GLY A 417 16.15 7.28 20.97
N VAL A 418 16.89 7.73 21.99
CA VAL A 418 17.14 6.94 23.21
C VAL A 418 15.85 6.74 24.01
N ALA A 419 15.01 7.76 24.10
CA ALA A 419 13.69 7.57 24.71
C ALA A 419 12.78 6.66 23.87
N ASP A 420 12.81 6.77 22.54
CA ASP A 420 11.96 6.01 21.62
C ASP A 420 12.20 4.50 21.70
N ALA A 421 13.45 4.07 21.84
CA ALA A 421 13.77 2.65 22.02
C ALA A 421 13.28 2.10 23.38
N ALA A 422 13.30 2.91 24.45
CA ALA A 422 12.69 2.52 25.72
C ALA A 422 11.15 2.48 25.64
N LYS A 423 10.55 3.42 24.91
CA LYS A 423 9.11 3.45 24.60
C LYS A 423 8.67 2.22 23.79
N ALA A 424 9.49 1.75 22.85
CA ALA A 424 9.22 0.53 22.09
C ALA A 424 9.14 -0.71 23.01
N ILE A 425 10.12 -0.88 23.91
CA ILE A 425 10.13 -1.99 24.90
C ILE A 425 8.85 -1.94 25.76
N ALA A 426 8.47 -0.76 26.24
CA ALA A 426 7.24 -0.61 27.04
C ALA A 426 5.97 -0.99 26.24
N ARG A 427 5.88 -0.58 24.96
CA ARG A 427 4.75 -0.93 24.08
C ARG A 427 4.64 -2.44 23.85
N ASP A 428 5.75 -3.12 23.59
CA ASP A 428 5.78 -4.57 23.40
C ASP A 428 5.31 -5.32 24.66
N MET A 429 5.50 -4.72 25.84
CA MET A 429 5.04 -5.22 27.13
C MET A 429 3.62 -4.76 27.51
N GLY A 430 2.94 -4.01 26.64
CA GLY A 430 1.62 -3.43 26.91
C GLY A 430 1.62 -2.46 28.10
N ILE A 431 2.69 -1.69 28.28
CA ILE A 431 2.87 -0.72 29.37
C ILE A 431 2.74 0.70 28.79
N PRO A 432 1.85 1.55 29.33
CA PRO A 432 1.63 2.90 28.82
C PRO A 432 2.77 3.86 29.21
N VAL A 433 3.07 4.80 28.32
CA VAL A 433 3.89 5.98 28.62
C VAL A 433 2.98 7.00 29.32
N THR A 434 3.32 7.40 30.53
CA THR A 434 2.47 8.26 31.36
C THR A 434 2.90 9.72 31.41
N SER A 435 4.18 10.00 31.15
CA SER A 435 4.67 11.38 31.09
C SER A 435 5.97 11.50 30.27
N GLN A 436 6.14 12.65 29.62
CA GLN A 436 7.39 13.08 28.96
C GLN A 436 7.76 14.49 29.46
N LYS A 437 8.30 15.36 28.61
CA LYS A 437 8.52 16.77 28.97
C LYS A 437 7.19 17.49 29.26
N ARG A 438 7.23 18.44 30.19
CA ARG A 438 6.11 19.23 30.72
C ARG A 438 6.53 20.69 30.79
N ASN A 439 5.58 21.60 30.64
CA ASN A 439 5.84 23.04 30.79
C ASN A 439 6.27 23.39 32.23
N LEU A 440 6.76 24.62 32.44
CA LEU A 440 7.29 25.04 33.75
C LEU A 440 6.22 24.97 34.86
N ALA A 441 4.98 25.34 34.54
CA ALA A 441 3.87 25.35 35.49
C ALA A 441 3.51 23.93 35.97
N ASP A 442 3.50 22.95 35.07
CA ASP A 442 3.25 21.55 35.41
C ASP A 442 4.46 20.86 36.08
N THR A 443 5.67 21.35 35.80
CA THR A 443 6.90 20.93 36.50
C THR A 443 6.91 21.42 37.95
N GLN A 444 6.48 22.66 38.19
CA GLN A 444 6.37 23.25 39.54
C GLN A 444 5.25 22.62 40.37
N ARG A 445 4.14 22.21 39.75
CA ARG A 445 3.01 21.51 40.42
C ARG A 445 3.39 20.17 41.04
N VAL A 446 4.43 19.51 40.52
CA VAL A 446 4.96 18.26 41.08
C VAL A 446 6.21 18.49 41.94
N GLY A 447 6.47 19.74 42.35
CA GLY A 447 7.58 20.11 43.24
C GLY A 447 8.95 20.15 42.57
N SER A 448 9.02 20.23 41.23
CA SER A 448 10.27 20.22 40.47
C SER A 448 10.63 21.64 39.94
N THR A 449 11.90 21.86 39.62
CA THR A 449 12.45 23.19 39.27
C THR A 449 12.84 23.29 37.78
N THR A 450 13.36 24.45 37.36
CA THR A 450 13.89 24.67 36.00
C THR A 450 15.06 23.76 35.62
N GLY A 451 15.66 23.05 36.59
CA GLY A 451 16.67 22.01 36.36
C GLY A 451 16.10 20.61 36.07
N SER A 452 14.78 20.45 36.08
CA SER A 452 14.10 19.16 35.86
C SER A 452 14.39 18.58 34.47
N ASP A 453 14.55 17.27 34.37
CA ASP A 453 14.63 16.56 33.08
C ASP A 453 13.28 16.38 32.40
N HIS A 454 12.19 16.58 33.14
CA HIS A 454 10.85 16.76 32.60
C HIS A 454 10.58 18.19 32.14
N TYR A 455 11.40 19.21 32.45
CA TYR A 455 11.07 20.57 32.04
C TYR A 455 11.33 20.80 30.55
N THR A 456 10.33 21.29 29.81
CA THR A 456 10.47 21.68 28.39
C THR A 456 11.59 22.69 28.16
N GLY A 457 11.81 23.62 29.10
CA GLY A 457 12.88 24.62 29.01
C GLY A 457 14.28 24.11 29.39
N ASN A 458 14.41 22.93 30.02
CA ASN A 458 15.71 22.33 30.28
C ASN A 458 16.21 21.66 29.00
N LYS A 459 17.10 22.34 28.30
CA LYS A 459 17.61 21.87 27.02
C LYS A 459 18.44 20.59 27.24
N ASN A 460 19.27 20.52 28.27
CA ASN A 460 20.29 19.46 28.42
C ASN A 460 19.77 18.09 28.89
N ALA A 461 18.47 17.97 29.14
CA ALA A 461 17.87 16.80 29.74
C ALA A 461 16.52 16.45 29.11
N PHE A 462 16.13 15.17 29.16
CA PHE A 462 14.85 14.63 28.72
C PHE A 462 14.47 13.47 29.63
N ALA A 463 13.19 13.30 29.95
CA ALA A 463 12.71 12.16 30.71
C ALA A 463 11.45 11.52 30.11
N THR A 464 11.27 10.24 30.39
CA THR A 464 10.04 9.50 30.09
C THR A 464 9.66 8.62 31.27
N ASP A 465 8.39 8.69 31.64
CA ASP A 465 7.78 7.88 32.68
C ASP A 465 6.89 6.80 32.06
N PHE A 466 6.94 5.60 32.62
CA PHE A 466 6.14 4.46 32.23
C PHE A 466 5.23 4.05 33.41
N GLY A 467 3.92 4.09 33.19
CA GLY A 467 2.92 3.80 34.22
C GLY A 467 2.83 2.31 34.48
N VAL A 468 3.56 1.83 35.49
CA VAL A 468 3.62 0.42 35.83
C VAL A 468 3.98 0.22 37.30
N SER A 469 3.36 -0.77 37.94
CA SER A 469 3.62 -1.17 39.32
C SER A 469 3.97 -2.65 39.43
N GLY A 470 4.50 -3.05 40.59
CA GLY A 470 4.75 -4.46 40.93
C GLY A 470 5.76 -5.16 39.99
N GLN A 471 5.54 -6.46 39.75
CA GLN A 471 6.46 -7.32 38.99
C GLN A 471 6.66 -6.87 37.54
N ARG A 472 5.65 -6.23 36.92
CA ARG A 472 5.76 -5.70 35.55
C ARG A 472 6.74 -4.52 35.47
N GLY A 473 6.82 -3.71 36.52
CA GLY A 473 7.81 -2.63 36.62
C GLY A 473 9.23 -3.17 36.76
N ASP A 474 9.42 -4.25 37.53
CA ASP A 474 10.72 -4.93 37.63
C ASP A 474 11.19 -5.47 36.27
N GLN A 475 10.28 -6.05 35.48
CA GLN A 475 10.57 -6.56 34.15
C GLN A 475 10.93 -5.44 33.18
N LEU A 476 10.18 -4.34 33.19
CA LEU A 476 10.42 -3.19 32.31
C LEU A 476 11.77 -2.53 32.62
N ALA A 477 12.05 -2.25 33.89
CA ALA A 477 13.32 -1.64 34.30
C ALA A 477 14.52 -2.51 33.90
N ARG A 478 14.43 -3.84 34.08
CA ARG A 478 15.49 -4.77 33.63
C ARG A 478 15.64 -4.81 32.11
N ALA A 479 14.55 -4.75 31.36
CA ALA A 479 14.60 -4.75 29.89
C ALA A 479 15.24 -3.47 29.34
N ILE A 480 14.89 -2.30 29.90
CA ILE A 480 15.51 -1.01 29.55
C ILE A 480 17.00 -1.03 29.95
N ALA A 481 17.32 -1.51 31.15
CA ALA A 481 18.71 -1.62 31.60
C ALA A 481 19.55 -2.51 30.65
N LYS A 482 19.02 -3.68 30.27
CA LYS A 482 19.65 -4.59 29.31
C LYS A 482 19.87 -3.94 27.94
N LYS A 483 18.90 -3.18 27.43
CA LYS A 483 19.02 -2.48 26.13
C LYS A 483 20.18 -1.51 26.09
N TYR A 484 20.42 -0.82 27.21
CA TYR A 484 21.42 0.25 27.31
C TYR A 484 22.71 -0.16 28.02
N GLY A 485 22.85 -1.43 28.42
CA GLY A 485 24.01 -1.88 29.18
C GLY A 485 24.10 -1.28 30.59
N ILE A 486 23.01 -0.74 31.12
CA ILE A 486 22.96 -0.19 32.49
C ILE A 486 23.12 -1.37 33.47
N PRO A 487 24.12 -1.34 34.38
CA PRO A 487 24.27 -2.38 35.38
C PRO A 487 22.99 -2.53 36.21
N ALA A 488 22.57 -3.76 36.50
CA ALA A 488 21.36 -4.01 37.29
C ALA A 488 21.43 -3.36 38.68
N SER A 489 22.64 -3.22 39.25
CA SER A 489 22.91 -2.49 40.50
C SER A 489 22.61 -0.99 40.42
N ASN A 490 22.49 -0.42 39.22
CA ASN A 490 22.21 1.00 39.03
C ASN A 490 20.71 1.28 38.86
N ILE A 491 19.87 0.25 38.69
CA ILE A 491 18.41 0.39 38.64
C ILE A 491 17.91 0.88 40.01
N GLY A 492 17.15 1.98 40.02
CA GLY A 492 16.66 2.56 41.28
C GLY A 492 17.71 3.35 42.06
N THR A 493 18.85 3.65 41.43
CA THR A 493 19.86 4.56 41.99
C THR A 493 19.90 5.85 41.19
N TYR A 494 20.35 6.95 41.81
CA TYR A 494 20.57 8.20 41.10
C TYR A 494 21.87 8.20 40.25
N ASN A 495 22.59 7.07 40.19
CA ASN A 495 23.77 6.94 39.36
C ASN A 495 23.38 7.00 37.88
N ARG A 496 24.17 7.74 37.09
CA ARG A 496 23.97 7.82 35.64
C ARG A 496 24.95 6.88 34.91
N HIS A 497 24.46 6.22 33.87
CA HIS A 497 25.25 5.35 33.00
C HIS A 497 25.44 6.00 31.63
N THR A 498 26.69 6.08 31.15
CA THR A 498 26.98 6.71 29.86
C THR A 498 26.87 5.70 28.73
N VAL A 499 26.06 6.02 27.73
CA VAL A 499 25.91 5.23 26.50
C VAL A 499 26.34 6.04 25.29
N ASN A 500 26.86 5.34 24.27
CA ASN A 500 27.09 5.91 22.95
C ASN A 500 25.95 5.50 22.04
N VAL A 501 25.23 6.47 21.47
CA VAL A 501 24.18 6.24 20.48
C VAL A 501 24.47 7.14 19.28
N ASP A 502 24.66 6.54 18.12
CA ASP A 502 24.96 7.23 16.85
C ASP A 502 26.13 8.24 16.96
N GLY A 503 27.20 7.85 17.66
CA GLY A 503 28.40 8.67 17.86
C GLY A 503 28.26 9.79 18.90
N GLN A 504 27.11 9.87 19.60
CA GLN A 504 26.89 10.83 20.69
C GLN A 504 26.79 10.15 22.05
N LYS A 505 27.40 10.77 23.07
CA LYS A 505 27.37 10.29 24.45
C LYS A 505 26.16 10.83 25.21
N TYR A 506 25.43 9.94 25.86
CA TYR A 506 24.28 10.24 26.71
C TYR A 506 24.44 9.63 28.10
N SER A 507 24.05 10.36 29.12
CA SER A 507 24.05 9.96 30.52
C SER A 507 22.63 9.60 30.98
N LEU A 508 22.36 8.30 31.13
CA LEU A 508 21.04 7.75 31.44
C LEU A 508 20.88 7.48 32.93
N GLN A 509 19.73 7.84 33.50
CA GLN A 509 19.34 7.56 34.87
C GLN A 509 18.04 6.75 34.85
N LEU A 510 18.05 5.57 35.45
CA LEU A 510 16.90 4.66 35.46
C LEU A 510 16.41 4.45 36.89
N LEU A 511 15.29 5.11 37.22
CA LEU A 511 14.71 5.10 38.56
C LEU A 511 13.50 4.18 38.61
N TRP A 512 13.52 3.26 39.58
CA TRP A 512 12.45 2.31 39.87
C TRP A 512 12.59 1.83 41.31
N LYS A 513 11.49 1.79 42.08
CA LYS A 513 11.47 1.42 43.51
C LYS A 513 12.43 2.24 44.38
N VAL A 514 12.54 3.53 44.07
CA VAL A 514 13.29 4.52 44.86
C VAL A 514 12.35 5.64 45.27
N LYS A 515 12.71 6.41 46.31
CA LYS A 515 11.88 7.52 46.82
C LYS A 515 11.38 8.42 45.68
N GLY A 516 10.06 8.50 45.53
CA GLY A 516 9.39 9.27 44.46
C GLY A 516 9.09 8.51 43.15
N HIS A 517 9.54 7.26 43.01
CA HIS A 517 9.40 6.43 41.79
C HIS A 517 9.02 4.98 42.13
N PHE A 518 7.94 4.78 42.89
CA PHE A 518 7.43 3.45 43.27
C PHE A 518 6.25 2.97 42.41
N ASP A 519 5.58 3.88 41.73
CA ASP A 519 4.36 3.69 40.94
C ASP A 519 4.60 3.82 39.42
N HIS A 520 5.84 4.13 39.01
CA HIS A 520 6.25 4.22 37.62
C HIS A 520 7.75 3.96 37.47
N VAL A 521 8.17 3.53 36.28
CA VAL A 521 9.60 3.48 35.88
C VAL A 521 9.93 4.80 35.20
N HIS A 522 11.01 5.45 35.63
CA HIS A 522 11.47 6.73 35.08
C HIS A 522 12.82 6.57 34.39
N LEU A 523 12.92 7.05 33.15
CA LEU A 523 14.18 7.13 32.39
C LEU A 523 14.54 8.59 32.12
N GLY A 524 15.51 9.11 32.87
CA GLY A 524 16.12 10.41 32.67
C GLY A 524 17.33 10.31 31.73
N ILE A 525 17.47 11.26 30.82
CA ILE A 525 18.47 11.28 29.74
C ILE A 525 19.11 12.66 29.75
N GLN A 526 20.43 12.72 29.84
CA GLN A 526 21.18 13.96 29.71
C GLN A 526 22.25 13.77 28.65
N ARG A 527 22.64 14.83 27.94
CA ARG A 527 23.83 14.75 27.08
C ARG A 527 25.06 14.72 27.98
N ALA A 528 25.95 13.77 27.75
CA ALA A 528 27.21 13.73 28.48
C ALA A 528 28.14 14.83 27.93
N SER A 529 28.91 15.44 28.83
CA SER A 529 29.94 16.43 28.52
C SER A 529 31.04 15.85 27.64
#